data_AF-A0A2V8DZG6-F1
#
_entry.id   AF-A0A2V8DZG6-F1
#
_cell.length_a   1.000
_cell.length_b   1.000
_cell.length_c   1.000
_cell.angle_alpha   90.00
_cell.angle_beta   90.00
_cell.angle_gamma   90.00
#
_symmetry.space_group_name_H-M   'P 1'
#
loop_
_entity.id
_entity.type
_entity.pdbx_description
1 polymer ?
#
loop_
_entity_poly.entity_id
_entity_poly.type
_entity_poly.pdbx_seq_one_letter_code
_entity_poly.pdbx_strand_id
1 'polypeptide(L)'
;MSDGRVADRERAALVGLAAGRRGKTLAEASLDELADLVEAAGARVVFRLIQERARPDPATFLGGGKVRALAASSAETDVDVVVFDNGHRPASH
;
A
#
# COMPACT_ATOMS: atom_id res chain seq x y z
N MET A 1 -13.38 -35.19 4.52
CA MET A 1 -13.40 -34.55 3.20
C MET A 1 -13.12 -33.08 3.42
N SER A 2 -12.17 -32.56 2.66
CA SER A 2 -11.26 -31.48 3.05
C SER A 2 -11.93 -30.15 3.34
N ASP A 3 -11.38 -29.52 4.37
CA ASP A 3 -11.53 -28.15 4.83
C ASP A 3 -11.85 -27.17 3.70
N GLY A 4 -13.04 -26.55 3.78
CA GLY A 4 -13.58 -25.71 2.74
C GLY A 4 -12.86 -24.38 2.70
N ARG A 5 -11.90 -24.26 1.78
CA ARG A 5 -11.19 -23.03 1.39
C ARG A 5 -10.58 -22.29 2.60
N VAL A 6 -9.24 -22.18 2.62
CA VAL A 6 -8.64 -20.94 3.12
C VAL A 6 -9.42 -19.82 2.41
N ALA A 7 -10.27 -19.09 3.12
CA ALA A 7 -11.02 -17.99 2.53
C ALA A 7 -9.98 -17.12 1.83
N ASP A 8 -10.15 -16.90 0.52
CA ASP A 8 -9.18 -16.13 -0.26
C ASP A 8 -9.03 -14.77 0.43
N ARG A 9 -7.91 -14.58 1.13
CA ARG A 9 -7.62 -13.33 1.82
C ARG A 9 -7.44 -12.28 0.74
N GLU A 10 -8.18 -11.18 0.82
CA GLU A 10 -8.04 -10.06 -0.12
C GLU A 10 -6.56 -9.69 -0.26
N ARG A 11 -6.09 -9.58 -1.48
CA ARG A 11 -4.70 -9.29 -1.82
C ARG A 11 -4.54 -7.78 -1.91
N ALA A 12 -3.79 -7.23 -0.96
CA ALA A 12 -3.62 -5.80 -0.79
C ALA A 12 -2.27 -5.31 -1.34
N ALA A 13 -2.30 -4.20 -2.08
CA ALA A 13 -1.11 -3.40 -2.35
C ALA A 13 -1.11 -2.16 -1.46
N LEU A 14 0.04 -1.85 -0.86
CA LEU A 14 0.18 -0.63 -0.05
C LEU A 14 0.93 0.45 -0.83
N VAL A 15 0.44 1.68 -0.76
CA VAL A 15 0.98 2.80 -1.53
C VAL A 15 1.26 3.99 -0.62
N GLY A 16 2.50 4.47 -0.60
CA GLY A 16 2.91 5.63 0.18
C GLY A 16 3.63 6.70 -0.65
N LEU A 17 3.70 7.91 -0.11
CA LEU A 17 4.51 9.01 -0.66
C LEU A 17 5.69 9.31 0.26
N ALA A 18 6.81 9.70 -0.34
CA ALA A 18 8.00 10.08 0.40
C ALA A 18 8.65 11.33 -0.19
N ALA A 19 9.15 12.22 0.66
CA ALA A 19 9.92 13.38 0.25
C ALA A 19 11.38 13.26 0.73
N GLY A 20 12.30 12.97 -0.20
CA GLY A 20 13.72 12.77 0.08
C GLY A 20 14.01 11.56 0.99
N ARG A 21 15.28 11.39 1.37
CA ARG A 21 15.74 10.19 2.09
C ARG A 21 15.05 9.97 3.44
N ARG A 22 14.91 11.03 4.26
CA ARG A 22 14.20 10.93 5.55
C ARG A 22 12.73 10.58 5.36
N GLY A 23 12.08 11.17 4.36
CA GLY A 23 10.69 10.86 4.03
C GLY A 23 10.51 9.40 3.61
N LYS A 24 11.49 8.82 2.90
CA LYS A 24 11.44 7.41 2.50
C LYS A 24 11.44 6.47 3.72
N THR A 25 12.35 6.67 4.67
CA THR A 25 12.40 5.87 5.90
C THR A 25 11.11 5.99 6.72
N LEU A 26 10.55 7.21 6.81
CA LEU A 26 9.27 7.42 7.50
C LEU A 26 8.10 6.73 6.78
N ALA A 27 8.06 6.79 5.45
CA ALA A 27 7.05 6.10 4.66
C ALA A 27 7.18 4.57 4.78
N GLU A 28 8.40 4.04 4.81
CA GLU A 28 8.64 2.60 5.03
C GLU A 28 8.07 2.16 6.38
N ALA A 29 8.37 2.88 7.46
CA ALA A 29 7.84 2.59 8.79
C ALA A 29 6.30 2.70 8.86
N SER A 30 5.73 3.73 8.24
CA SER A 30 4.27 3.90 8.14
C SER A 30 3.61 2.75 7.38
N LEU A 31 4.25 2.27 6.30
CA LEU A 31 3.77 1.12 5.54
C LEU A 31 3.96 -0.22 6.28
N ASP A 32 4.92 -0.33 7.21
CA ASP A 32 5.03 -1.48 8.12
C ASP A 32 3.82 -1.51 9.07
N GLU A 33 3.52 -0.40 9.74
CA GLU A 33 2.34 -0.29 10.62
C GLU A 33 1.04 -0.55 9.86
N LEU A 34 0.91 0.02 8.65
CA LEU A 34 -0.27 -0.21 7.81
C LEU A 34 -0.38 -1.67 7.36
N ALA A 35 0.73 -2.35 7.12
CA ALA A 35 0.72 -3.78 6.79
C ALA A 35 0.17 -4.61 7.95
N ASP A 36 0.59 -4.33 9.18
CA ASP A 36 0.08 -5.03 10.38
C ASP A 36 -1.43 -4.84 10.52
N LEU A 37 -1.95 -3.63 10.28
CA LEU A 37 -3.39 -3.35 10.30
C LEU A 37 -4.15 -4.08 9.21
N VAL A 38 -3.63 -4.09 7.98
CA VAL A 38 -4.23 -4.79 6.83
C VAL A 38 -4.24 -6.30 7.07
N GLU A 39 -3.17 -6.84 7.64
CA GLU A 39 -3.09 -8.26 8.00
C GLU A 39 -4.04 -8.63 9.14
N ALA A 40 -4.15 -7.79 10.17
CA ALA A 40 -5.11 -7.96 11.26
C ALA A 40 -6.57 -7.87 10.78
N ALA A 41 -6.83 -7.11 9.71
CA ALA A 41 -8.14 -7.05 9.05
C ALA A 41 -8.44 -8.26 8.14
N GLY A 42 -7.51 -9.21 8.01
CA GLY A 42 -7.70 -10.46 7.26
C GLY A 42 -7.21 -10.42 5.82
N ALA A 43 -6.72 -9.30 5.32
CA ALA A 43 -6.13 -9.20 3.98
C ALA A 43 -4.65 -9.63 3.99
N ARG A 44 -4.06 -9.91 2.82
CA ARG A 44 -2.65 -10.25 2.64
C ARG A 44 -1.96 -9.16 1.84
N VAL A 45 -0.90 -8.57 2.38
CA VAL A 45 -0.08 -7.62 1.61
C VAL A 45 0.77 -8.39 0.58
N VAL A 46 0.59 -8.08 -0.71
CA VAL A 46 1.31 -8.75 -1.81
C VAL A 46 2.47 -7.91 -2.35
N PHE A 47 2.38 -6.58 -2.31
CA PHE A 47 3.52 -5.69 -2.54
C PHE A 47 3.29 -4.30 -1.94
N ARG A 48 4.37 -3.51 -1.92
CA ARG A 48 4.36 -2.12 -1.46
C ARG A 48 5.00 -1.21 -2.50
N LEU A 49 4.49 0.00 -2.64
CA LEU A 49 4.96 1.00 -3.59
C LEU A 49 5.11 2.34 -2.88
N ILE A 50 6.34 2.86 -2.84
CA ILE A 50 6.63 4.22 -2.40
C ILE A 50 6.96 5.06 -3.62
N GLN A 51 6.24 6.18 -3.78
CA GLN A 51 6.54 7.16 -4.81
C GLN A 51 7.25 8.37 -4.18
N GLU A 52 8.45 8.68 -4.67
CA GLU A 52 9.14 9.89 -4.25
C GLU A 52 8.44 11.12 -4.86
N ARG A 53 7.85 11.94 -4.00
CA ARG A 53 7.13 13.16 -4.34
C ARG A 53 6.92 14.02 -3.08
N ALA A 54 7.11 15.32 -3.21
CA ALA A 54 6.92 16.24 -2.08
C ALA A 54 5.44 16.46 -1.70
N ARG A 55 4.52 16.32 -2.66
CA ARG A 55 3.06 16.48 -2.49
C ARG A 55 2.32 15.52 -3.42
N PRO A 56 1.14 15.02 -3.04
CA PRO A 56 0.34 14.16 -3.90
C PRO A 56 0.00 14.87 -5.22
N ASP A 57 -0.07 14.08 -6.29
CA ASP A 57 -0.67 14.53 -7.54
C ASP A 57 -2.16 14.83 -7.32
N PRO A 58 -2.68 16.00 -7.72
CA PRO A 58 -4.07 16.35 -7.47
C PRO A 58 -5.05 15.47 -8.25
N ALA A 59 -4.64 14.91 -9.39
CA ALA A 59 -5.51 14.06 -10.20
C ALA A 59 -5.40 12.59 -9.80
N THR A 60 -4.21 12.12 -9.41
CA THR A 60 -3.99 10.67 -9.28
C THR A 60 -3.18 10.22 -8.05
N PHE A 61 -2.88 11.13 -7.11
CA PHE A 61 -2.01 10.94 -5.94
C PHE A 61 -0.52 10.67 -6.27
N LEU A 62 -0.22 9.76 -7.22
CA LEU A 62 1.13 9.35 -7.61
C LEU A 62 1.68 10.08 -8.86
N GLY A 63 0.78 10.51 -9.75
CA GLY A 63 1.06 10.87 -11.15
C GLY A 63 0.75 9.71 -12.12
N GLY A 64 0.21 10.03 -13.29
CA GLY A 64 -0.39 9.04 -14.20
C GLY A 64 0.56 7.94 -14.69
N GLY A 65 1.86 8.22 -14.84
CA GLY A 65 2.85 7.19 -15.20
C GLY A 65 3.00 6.13 -14.11
N LYS A 66 3.03 6.55 -12.85
CA LYS A 66 3.14 5.63 -11.71
C LYS A 66 1.84 4.87 -11.46
N VAL A 67 0.69 5.47 -11.74
CA VAL A 67 -0.61 4.76 -11.71
C VAL A 67 -0.64 3.63 -12.74
N ARG A 68 -0.14 3.85 -13.95
CA ARG A 68 -0.04 2.77 -14.95
C ARG A 68 0.88 1.64 -14.49
N ALA A 69 2.02 1.97 -13.88
CA ALA A 69 2.93 0.97 -13.32
C ALA A 69 2.27 0.19 -12.17
N LEU A 70 1.57 0.89 -11.27
CA LEU A 70 0.80 0.27 -10.19
C LEU A 70 -0.26 -0.68 -10.75
N ALA A 71 -1.03 -0.26 -11.75
CA ALA A 71 -2.05 -1.10 -12.39
C ALA A 71 -1.45 -2.37 -13.02
N ALA A 72 -0.29 -2.26 -13.67
CA ALA A 72 0.41 -3.41 -14.22
C ALA A 72 0.86 -4.39 -13.13
N SER A 73 1.48 -3.88 -12.05
CA SER A 73 1.89 -4.73 -10.90
C SER A 73 0.69 -5.34 -10.19
N SER A 74 -0.42 -4.60 -10.05
CA SER A 74 -1.67 -5.09 -9.49
C SER A 74 -2.25 -6.24 -10.31
N ALA A 75 -2.23 -6.12 -11.64
CA ALA A 75 -2.68 -7.21 -12.53
C ALA A 75 -1.75 -8.43 -12.48
N GLU A 76 -0.43 -8.22 -12.38
CA GLU A 76 0.55 -9.31 -12.29
C GLU A 76 0.48 -10.07 -10.96
N THR A 77 0.04 -9.40 -9.90
CA THR A 77 0.02 -9.94 -8.53
C THR A 77 -1.39 -10.17 -7.99
N ASP A 78 -2.40 -10.16 -8.86
CA ASP A 78 -3.82 -10.35 -8.51
C ASP A 78 -4.23 -9.51 -7.30
N VAL A 79 -4.00 -8.20 -7.33
CA VAL A 79 -4.42 -7.29 -6.24
C VAL A 79 -5.92 -7.05 -6.31
N ASP A 80 -6.60 -7.28 -5.19
CA ASP A 80 -8.02 -6.97 -5.00
C ASP A 80 -8.22 -5.53 -4.51
N VAL A 81 -7.32 -5.05 -3.64
CA VAL A 81 -7.44 -3.74 -2.98
C VAL A 81 -6.12 -2.99 -2.95
N VAL A 82 -6.17 -1.68 -3.25
CA VAL A 82 -5.03 -0.77 -3.10
C VAL A 82 -5.30 0.17 -1.93
N VAL A 83 -4.43 0.14 -0.93
CA VAL A 83 -4.53 0.98 0.27
C VAL A 83 -3.49 2.09 0.16
N PHE A 84 -3.95 3.34 0.21
CA PHE A 84 -3.09 4.52 0.15
C PHE A 84 -2.83 5.05 1.57
N ASP A 85 -1.56 5.10 1.96
CA ASP A 85 -1.12 5.84 3.13
C ASP A 85 -1.05 7.34 2.79
N ASN A 86 -1.98 8.11 3.34
CA ASN A 86 -2.03 9.56 3.21
C ASN A 86 -1.34 10.29 4.38
N GLY A 87 -0.49 9.60 5.14
CA GLY A 87 0.26 10.18 6.24
C GLY A 87 -0.64 10.57 7.40
N HIS A 88 -1.16 9.58 8.11
CA HIS A 88 -1.62 9.84 9.46
C HIS A 88 -0.38 9.98 10.35
N ARG A 89 -0.17 11.17 10.94
CA ARG A 89 0.73 11.28 12.10
C ARG A 89 0.21 10.28 13.15
N PRO A 90 1.08 9.50 13.80
CA PRO A 90 0.63 8.51 14.76
C PRO A 90 -0.19 9.21 15.85
N ALA A 91 -1.41 8.72 16.10
CA ALA A 91 -2.12 9.04 17.32
C ALA A 91 -1.46 8.20 18.43
N SER A 92 -0.43 8.75 19.06
CA SER A 92 0.18 8.16 20.23
C SER A 92 -0.89 7.95 21.31
N HIS A 93 -1.11 6.70 21.70
CA HIS A 93 -1.65 6.37 23.02
C HIS A 93 -0.49 6.28 24.01
#